data_AF-A0A2N1SEP5-F1
#
_entry.id   AF-A0A2N1SEP5-F1
#
_cell.length_a   1.000
_cell.length_b   1.000
_cell.length_c   1.000
_cell.angle_alpha   90.00
_cell.angle_beta   90.00
_cell.angle_gamma   90.00
#
_symmetry.space_group_name_H-M   'P 1'
#
loop_
_entity.id
_entity.type
_entity.pdbx_description
1 polymer ?
#
loop_
_entity_poly.entity_id
_entity_poly.type
_entity_poly.pdbx_seq_one_letter_code
_entity_poly.pdbx_strand_id
1 'polypeptide(L)' 'MNHIDDHPRIVLLREQVNALPVDESYKNQLLKSIEIYRDQLLERPEIPVDGGWDDLEALQQVTLSDAMEHCLKLIP' A
#
# COMPACT_ATOMS: atom_id res chain seq x y z
N MET A 1 13.55 11.53 15.20
CA MET A 1 12.88 10.26 14.87
C MET A 1 11.46 10.66 14.49
N ASN A 2 11.10 10.51 13.21
CA ASN A 2 9.88 11.07 12.63
C ASN A 2 8.62 10.48 13.28
N HIS A 3 7.57 11.31 13.43
CA HIS A 3 6.23 10.90 13.81
C HIS A 3 5.62 10.00 12.73
N ILE A 4 6.08 8.75 12.68
CA ILE A 4 5.43 7.67 11.98
C ILE A 4 4.40 7.16 12.98
N ASP A 5 3.17 7.69 12.99
CA ASP A 5 1.93 6.98 13.46
C ASP A 5 0.64 7.82 13.60
N ASP A 6 0.58 9.10 13.19
CA ASP A 6 -0.57 9.93 13.59
C ASP A 6 -1.70 10.13 12.56
N HIS A 7 -1.59 9.62 11.32
CA HIS A 7 -2.67 9.84 10.34
C HIS A 7 -3.70 8.69 10.37
N PRO A 8 -4.99 8.95 10.69
CA PRO A 8 -6.02 7.91 10.85
C PRO A 8 -6.14 6.98 9.63
N ARG A 9 -6.01 7.54 8.43
CA ARG A 9 -6.03 6.79 7.16
C ARG A 9 -4.92 5.73 7.08
N ILE A 10 -3.71 6.06 7.53
CA ILE A 10 -2.57 5.14 7.52
C ILE A 10 -2.74 4.05 8.59
N VAL A 11 -3.27 4.41 9.76
CA VAL A 11 -3.59 3.45 10.82
C VAL A 11 -4.62 2.44 10.32
N LEU A 12 -5.74 2.91 9.77
CA LEU A 12 -6.79 2.06 9.21
C LEU A 12 -6.23 1.13 8.12
N LEU A 13 -5.43 1.67 7.19
CA LEU A 13 -4.87 0.88 6.11
C LEU A 13 -3.94 -0.25 6.61
N ARG A 14 -3.15 0.01 7.66
CA ARG A 14 -2.32 -1.03 8.29
C ARG A 14 -3.16 -2.10 8.98
N GLU A 15 -4.24 -1.71 9.67
CA GLU A 15 -5.18 -2.66 10.26
C GLU A 15 -5.82 -3.54 9.18
N GLN A 16 -6.24 -2.95 8.06
CA GLN A 16 -6.76 -3.67 6.91
C GLN A 16 -5.75 -4.66 6.34
N VAL A 17 -4.49 -4.24 6.13
CA VAL A 17 -3.41 -5.13 5.66
C VAL A 17 -3.18 -6.30 6.61
N ASN A 18 -3.16 -6.04 7.93
CA ASN A 18 -2.96 -7.09 8.93
C ASN A 18 -4.11 -8.11 8.96
N ALA A 19 -5.33 -7.67 8.64
CA ALA A 19 -6.52 -8.50 8.57
C ALA A 19 -6.63 -9.34 7.29
N LEU A 20 -5.80 -9.10 6.26
CA LEU A 20 -5.86 -9.86 5.01
C LEU A 20 -5.53 -11.35 5.23
N PRO A 21 -6.27 -12.28 4.61
CA PRO A 21 -6.01 -13.71 4.67
C PRO A 21 -4.93 -14.13 3.65
N VAL A 22 -3.80 -13.44 3.67
CA VAL A 22 -2.63 -13.66 2.79
C VAL A 22 -1.40 -13.98 3.61
N ASP A 23 -0.35 -14.47 2.96
CA ASP A 23 0.89 -14.83 3.65
C ASP A 23 1.60 -13.60 4.26
N GLU A 24 2.38 -13.86 5.31
CA GLU A 24 3.09 -12.80 6.04
C GLU A 24 4.16 -12.11 5.19
N SER A 25 4.74 -12.77 4.18
CA SER A 25 5.71 -12.12 3.29
C SER A 25 5.02 -11.05 2.46
N TYR A 26 3.85 -11.35 1.89
CA TYR A 26 3.08 -10.36 1.14
C TYR A 26 2.54 -9.23 2.03
N LYS A 27 2.07 -9.53 3.26
CA LYS A 27 1.71 -8.47 4.23
C LYS A 27 2.86 -7.52 4.52
N ASN A 28 4.07 -8.05 4.75
CA ASN A 28 5.25 -7.23 4.99
C ASN A 28 5.60 -6.34 3.80
N GLN A 29 5.39 -6.83 2.56
CA GLN A 29 5.55 -6.01 1.36
C GLN A 29 4.51 -4.87 1.33
N LEU A 30 3.24 -5.16 1.59
CA LEU A 30 2.19 -4.14 1.67
C LEU A 30 2.49 -3.09 2.75
N LEU A 31 2.89 -3.50 3.95
CA LEU A 31 3.25 -2.57 5.03
C LEU A 31 4.44 -1.68 4.65
N LYS A 32 5.41 -2.22 3.92
CA LYS A 32 6.52 -1.42 3.39
C LYS A 32 6.05 -0.45 2.31
N SER A 33 5.15 -0.88 1.44
CA SER A 33 4.55 -0.02 0.41
C SER A 33 3.77 1.14 1.02
N ILE A 34 3.12 0.96 2.17
CA ILE A 34 2.45 2.06 2.89
C ILE A 34 3.44 3.19 3.22
N GLU A 35 4.66 2.85 3.65
CA GLU A 35 5.67 3.87 3.94
C GLU A 35 6.23 4.51 2.67
N ILE A 36 6.43 3.73 1.60
CA ILE A 36 6.95 4.23 0.32
C ILE A 36 5.97 5.20 -0.33
N TYR A 37 4.68 4.87 -0.31
CA TYR A 37 3.61 5.62 -0.97
C TYR A 37 2.81 6.51 -0.02
N ARG A 38 3.30 6.74 1.20
CA ARG A 38 2.57 7.46 2.26
C ARG A 38 2.03 8.79 1.80
N ASP A 39 2.87 9.63 1.20
CA ASP A 39 2.46 10.97 0.79
C ASP A 39 1.38 10.91 -0.30
N GLN A 40 1.53 9.99 -1.25
CA GLN A 40 0.52 9.77 -2.30
C GLN A 40 -0.81 9.29 -1.73
N LEU A 41 -0.79 8.38 -0.75
CA LEU A 41 -1.99 7.92 -0.06
C LEU A 41 -2.71 9.07 0.66
N LEU A 42 -1.98 10.00 1.25
CA LEU A 42 -2.54 11.17 1.95
C LEU A 42 -3.06 12.24 0.99
N GLU A 43 -2.46 12.38 -0.19
CA GLU A 43 -2.90 13.32 -1.23
C GLU A 43 -4.14 12.85 -2.00
N ARG A 44 -4.42 11.54 -2.02
CA ARG A 44 -5.60 11.00 -2.69
C ARG A 44 -6.88 11.53 -2.02
N PRO A 45 -7.94 11.85 -2.78
CA PRO A 45 -9.25 12.08 -2.17
C PRO A 45 -9.72 10.82 -1.43
N GLU A 46 -10.42 11.00 -0.30
CA GLU A 46 -10.96 9.88 0.50
C GLU A 46 -12.03 9.08 -0.27
N ILE A 47 -12.75 9.74 -1.18
CA ILE A 47 -13.74 9.13 -2.05
C ILE A 47 -13.29 9.36 -3.50
N PRO A 48 -12.92 8.30 -4.24
CA PRO A 48 -12.60 8.40 -5.65
C PRO A 48 -13.79 8.95 -6.44
N VAL A 49 -13.58 10.05 -7.17
CA VAL A 49 -14.64 10.81 -7.87
C VAL A 49 -15.25 10.01 -9.04
N ASP A 50 -14.53 9.00 -9.50
CA ASP A 50 -14.84 8.13 -10.64
C ASP A 50 -15.16 6.68 -10.25
N GLY A 51 -15.25 6.38 -8.95
CA GLY A 51 -15.38 5.00 -8.47
C GLY A 51 -14.08 4.18 -8.62
N GLY A 52 -12.93 4.84 -8.69
CA GLY A 52 -11.62 4.20 -8.64
C GLY A 52 -11.36 3.42 -7.34
N TRP A 53 -10.17 2.83 -7.25
CA TRP A 53 -9.78 1.97 -6.14
C TRP A 53 -9.76 2.69 -4.81
N ASP A 54 -10.11 1.98 -3.74
CA ASP A 54 -9.81 2.45 -2.39
C ASP A 54 -8.29 2.39 -2.10
N ASP A 55 -7.87 2.72 -0.88
CA ASP A 55 -6.44 2.70 -0.55
C ASP A 55 -5.86 1.29 -0.46
N LEU A 56 -6.65 0.31 -0.03
CA LEU A 56 -6.19 -1.07 0.10
C LEU A 56 -6.01 -1.69 -1.28
N GLU A 57 -6.98 -1.51 -2.17
CA GLU A 57 -6.92 -1.96 -3.55
C GLU A 57 -5.77 -1.28 -4.29
N ALA A 58 -5.64 0.05 -4.20
CA ALA A 58 -4.54 0.76 -4.85
C ALA A 58 -3.17 0.31 -4.32
N LEU A 59 -3.04 0.13 -3.01
CA LEU A 59 -1.81 -0.36 -2.37
C LEU A 59 -1.43 -1.76 -2.88
N GLN A 60 -2.40 -2.67 -2.99
CA GLN A 60 -2.16 -4.00 -3.54
C GLN A 60 -1.67 -3.93 -5.00
N GLN A 61 -2.29 -3.07 -5.82
CA GLN A 61 -1.94 -2.94 -7.23
C GLN A 61 -0.53 -2.39 -7.43
N VAL A 62 -0.16 -1.32 -6.72
CA VAL A 62 1.21 -0.77 -6.82
C VAL A 62 2.25 -1.76 -6.29
N THR A 63 1.96 -2.46 -5.19
CA THR A 63 2.87 -3.46 -4.61
C THR A 63 3.11 -4.62 -5.59
N LEU A 64 2.08 -5.10 -6.27
CA LEU A 64 2.20 -6.13 -7.30
C LEU A 64 2.95 -5.64 -8.53
N SER A 65 2.70 -4.39 -8.96
CA SER A 65 3.42 -3.77 -10.08
C SER A 65 4.92 -3.68 -9.79
N ASP A 66 5.29 -3.21 -8.60
CA ASP A 66 6.69 -3.12 -8.17
C ASP A 66 7.37 -4.49 -8.12
N ALA A 67 6.68 -5.49 -7.58
CA ALA A 67 7.18 -6.86 -7.53
C ALA A 67 7.39 -7.41 -8.95
N MET A 68 6.45 -7.16 -9.86
CA MET A 68 6.56 -7.57 -11.26
C MET A 68 7.71 -6.86 -11.97
N GLU A 69 7.86 -5.55 -11.80
CA GLU A 69 8.98 -4.79 -12.36
C GLU A 69 10.33 -5.31 -11.85
N HIS A 70 10.41 -5.65 -10.57
CA HIS A 70 11.61 -6.24 -10.00
C HIS A 70 11.94 -7.58 -10.65
N CYS A 71 10.95 -8.46 -10.82
CA CYS A 71 11.11 -9.74 -11.52
C CYS A 71 11.55 -9.55 -12.97
N LEU A 72 10.97 -8.59 -13.71
CA LEU A 72 11.34 -8.32 -15.10
C LEU A 72 12.77 -7.82 -15.24
N LYS A 73 13.27 -7.02 -14.29
CA LYS A 73 14.67 -6.55 -14.24
C LYS A 73 15.68 -7.68 -13.99
N LEU A 74 15.23 -8.84 -13.55
CA LEU A 74 16.07 -10.03 -13.33
C LEU A 74 16.12 -10.97 -14.54
N ILE A 75 15.35 -10.69 -15.60
CA ILE A 75 15.40 -11.45 -16.85
C ILE A 75 16.57 -10.90 -17.70
N PRO A 76 17.55 -11.73 -18.08
CA PRO A 76 18.74 -11.32 -18.84
C PRO A 76 18.47 -10.95 -20.30
#